data_AF-A0A366VVA2-F1
#
_entry.id   AF-A0A366VVA2-F1
#
_cell.length_a   1.000
_cell.length_b   1.000
_cell.length_c   1.000
_cell.angle_alpha   90.00
_cell.angle_beta   90.00
_cell.angle_gamma   90.00
#
_symmetry.space_group_name_H-M   'P 1'
#
loop_
_entity.id
_entity.type
_entity.pdbx_description
1 polymer ?
#
loop_
_entity_poly.entity_id
_entity_poly.type
_entity_poly.pdbx_seq_one_letter_code
_entity_poly.pdbx_strand_id
1 'polypeptide(L)'
;RDKPVEALLSPEQAWYLSENLRNHLSKAEFAVYREQQEIYDIALQGALKLVSVYYDMNDKSTQQFYNAVQKLSKETISIDYPDQFKSAPLLSHILKQRISKSFTIESAE
;
A
#
# COMPACT_ATOMS: atom_id res chain seq x y z
N ARG A 1 -12.06 -14.25 -42.82
CA ARG A 1 -13.16 -14.77 -41.97
C ARG A 1 -12.85 -14.33 -40.55
N ASP A 2 -13.58 -13.33 -40.06
CA ASP A 2 -13.58 -13.02 -38.63
C ASP A 2 -14.21 -14.19 -37.91
N LYS A 3 -13.40 -14.89 -37.11
CA LYS A 3 -13.92 -15.86 -36.16
C LYS A 3 -14.54 -15.06 -35.02
N PRO A 4 -15.78 -15.32 -34.60
CA PRO A 4 -16.30 -14.70 -33.40
C PRO A 4 -15.39 -15.16 -32.27
N VAL A 5 -14.79 -14.19 -31.57
CA VAL A 5 -14.07 -14.46 -30.32
C VAL A 5 -15.15 -14.92 -29.35
N GLU A 6 -15.29 -16.23 -29.24
CA GLU A 6 -16.16 -16.87 -28.25
C GLU A 6 -15.69 -16.35 -26.88
N ALA A 7 -16.57 -15.69 -26.14
CA ALA A 7 -16.23 -15.19 -24.81
C ALA A 7 -15.80 -16.39 -23.97
N LEU A 8 -14.51 -16.43 -23.58
CA LEU A 8 -13.91 -17.55 -22.86
C LEU A 8 -14.56 -17.82 -21.48
N LEU A 9 -15.46 -16.94 -21.04
CA LEU A 9 -16.05 -16.91 -19.71
C LEU A 9 -17.53 -16.51 -19.78
N SER A 10 -18.34 -17.14 -18.94
CA SER A 10 -19.73 -16.71 -18.71
C SER A 10 -19.78 -15.31 -18.04
N PRO A 11 -20.89 -14.57 -18.13
CA PRO A 11 -21.03 -13.27 -17.46
C PRO A 11 -20.76 -13.32 -15.95
N GLU A 12 -21.17 -14.40 -15.30
CA GLU A 12 -20.90 -14.66 -13.89
C GLU A 12 -19.39 -14.87 -13.63
N GLN A 13 -18.71 -15.66 -14.47
CA GLN A 13 -17.26 -15.88 -14.37
C GLN A 13 -16.46 -14.60 -14.60
N ALA A 14 -16.89 -13.75 -15.53
CA ALA A 14 -16.28 -12.45 -15.78
C ALA A 14 -16.42 -11.50 -14.57
N TRP A 15 -17.58 -11.52 -13.90
CA TRP A 15 -17.79 -10.75 -12.67
C TRP A 15 -16.84 -11.19 -11.56
N TYR A 16 -16.72 -12.50 -11.30
CA TYR A 16 -15.82 -13.02 -10.27
C TYR A 16 -14.35 -12.65 -10.51
N LEU A 17 -13.87 -12.67 -11.76
CA LEU A 17 -12.50 -12.26 -12.07
C LEU A 17 -12.26 -10.78 -11.79
N SER A 18 -13.21 -9.93 -12.16
CA SER A 18 -13.11 -8.49 -11.89
C SER A 18 -13.08 -8.20 -10.39
N GLU A 19 -13.88 -8.93 -9.62
CA GLU A 19 -13.93 -8.76 -8.16
C GLU A 19 -12.67 -9.34 -7.48
N ASN A 20 -12.13 -10.46 -7.98
CA ASN A 20 -10.85 -10.97 -7.51
C ASN A 20 -9.70 -10.00 -7.77
N LEU A 21 -9.64 -9.37 -8.95
CA LEU A 21 -8.67 -8.33 -9.23
C LEU A 21 -8.82 -7.15 -8.27
N ARG A 22 -10.06 -6.69 -8.04
CA ARG A 22 -10.34 -5.64 -7.05
C ARG A 22 -9.83 -6.03 -5.66
N ASN A 23 -10.11 -7.25 -5.22
CA ASN A 23 -9.67 -7.76 -3.91
C ASN A 23 -8.14 -7.77 -3.78
N HIS A 24 -7.42 -8.21 -4.81
CA HIS A 24 -5.96 -8.15 -4.82
C HIS A 24 -5.45 -6.70 -4.72
N LEU A 25 -6.03 -5.77 -5.48
CA LEU A 25 -5.62 -4.37 -5.43
C LEU A 25 -5.94 -3.72 -4.08
N SER A 26 -7.12 -3.97 -3.52
CA SER A 26 -7.49 -3.49 -2.17
C SER A 26 -6.55 -4.05 -1.11
N LYS A 27 -6.16 -5.33 -1.21
CA LYS A 27 -5.19 -5.94 -0.29
C LYS A 27 -3.82 -5.27 -0.40
N ALA A 28 -3.36 -4.96 -1.61
CA ALA A 28 -2.12 -4.19 -1.81
C ALA A 28 -2.22 -2.79 -1.19
N GLU A 29 -3.34 -2.09 -1.37
CA GLU A 29 -3.59 -0.79 -0.76
C GLU A 29 -3.53 -0.84 0.77
N PHE A 30 -4.22 -1.81 1.40
CA PHE A 30 -4.16 -2.01 2.85
C PHE A 30 -2.74 -2.35 3.35
N ALA A 31 -1.97 -3.10 2.56
CA ALA A 31 -0.59 -3.44 2.90
C ALA A 31 0.32 -2.21 2.94
N VAL A 32 0.09 -1.22 2.07
CA VAL A 32 0.81 0.08 2.08
C VAL A 32 0.59 0.79 3.41
N TYR A 33 -0.68 0.96 3.83
CA TYR A 33 -1.01 1.64 5.09
C TYR A 33 -0.46 0.95 6.35
N ARG A 34 -0.16 -0.34 6.25
CA ARG A 34 0.36 -1.15 7.36
C ARG A 34 1.85 -1.46 7.24
N GLU A 35 2.53 -0.90 6.23
CA GLU A 35 3.95 -1.13 5.98
C GLU A 35 4.30 -2.61 5.78
N GLN A 36 3.40 -3.38 5.15
CA GLN A 36 3.53 -4.82 4.95
C GLN A 36 4.03 -5.15 3.54
N GLN A 37 5.34 -4.97 3.30
CA GLN A 37 5.97 -5.22 2.00
C GLN A 37 5.63 -6.59 1.40
N GLU A 38 5.76 -7.67 2.18
CA GLU A 38 5.50 -9.03 1.68
C GLU A 38 4.04 -9.20 1.20
N ILE A 39 3.09 -8.63 1.94
CA ILE A 39 1.66 -8.70 1.59
C ILE A 39 1.35 -7.87 0.34
N TYR A 40 2.00 -6.72 0.19
CA TYR A 40 1.93 -5.89 -1.01
C TYR A 40 2.41 -6.66 -2.24
N ASP A 41 3.58 -7.30 -2.14
CA ASP A 41 4.17 -8.08 -3.24
C ASP A 41 3.29 -9.26 -3.65
N ILE A 42 2.84 -10.07 -2.68
CA ILE A 42 1.96 -11.21 -2.93
C ILE A 42 0.65 -10.76 -3.59
N ALA A 43 0.07 -9.65 -3.14
CA ALA A 43 -1.18 -9.15 -3.66
C ALA A 43 -1.05 -8.70 -5.13
N LEU A 44 -0.01 -7.94 -5.47
CA LEU A 44 0.24 -7.49 -6.84
C LEU A 44 0.66 -8.63 -7.78
N GLN A 45 1.47 -9.58 -7.31
CA GLN A 45 1.78 -10.79 -8.08
C GLN A 45 0.52 -11.61 -8.39
N GLY A 46 -0.41 -11.72 -7.43
CA GLY A 46 -1.70 -12.37 -7.63
C GLY A 46 -2.54 -11.69 -8.72
N ALA A 47 -2.61 -10.35 -8.69
CA ALA A 47 -3.28 -9.58 -9.74
C ALA A 47 -2.63 -9.79 -11.12
N LEU A 48 -1.30 -9.69 -11.23
CA LEU A 48 -0.57 -9.94 -12.47
C LEU A 48 -0.83 -11.34 -13.04
N LYS A 49 -0.84 -12.35 -12.16
CA LYS A 49 -1.15 -13.73 -12.55
C LYS A 49 -2.56 -13.84 -13.12
N LEU A 50 -3.58 -13.31 -12.44
CA LEU A 50 -4.96 -13.34 -12.91
C LEU A 50 -5.13 -12.68 -14.27
N VAL A 51 -4.52 -11.50 -14.46
CA VAL A 51 -4.55 -10.79 -15.75
C VAL A 51 -3.91 -11.66 -16.84
N SER A 52 -2.71 -12.18 -16.60
CA SER A 52 -1.97 -12.96 -17.60
C SER A 52 -2.64 -14.28 -17.99
N VAL A 53 -3.43 -14.87 -17.10
CA VAL A 53 -4.07 -16.18 -17.30
C VAL A 53 -5.46 -16.05 -17.93
N TYR A 54 -6.23 -15.04 -17.53
CA TYR A 54 -7.66 -14.97 -17.85
C TYR A 54 -8.07 -13.81 -18.76
N TYR A 55 -7.17 -12.87 -19.06
CA TYR A 55 -7.45 -11.74 -19.96
C TYR A 55 -6.63 -11.85 -21.25
N ASP A 56 -7.14 -11.25 -22.34
CA ASP A 56 -6.43 -11.24 -23.62
C ASP A 56 -5.23 -10.29 -23.57
N MET A 57 -4.02 -10.86 -23.50
CA MET A 57 -2.78 -10.08 -23.48
C MET A 57 -2.48 -9.37 -24.80
N ASN A 58 -3.24 -9.59 -25.88
CA ASN A 58 -3.17 -8.80 -27.11
C ASN A 58 -4.03 -7.54 -27.05
N ASP A 59 -4.99 -7.47 -26.13
CA ASP A 59 -5.80 -6.29 -25.94
C ASP A 59 -4.98 -5.16 -25.31
N LYS A 60 -5.10 -3.97 -25.89
CA LYS A 60 -4.33 -2.79 -25.48
C LYS A 60 -4.67 -2.36 -24.04
N SER A 61 -5.93 -2.45 -23.64
CA SER A 61 -6.35 -2.04 -22.29
C SER A 61 -5.81 -3.00 -21.23
N THR A 62 -5.81 -4.30 -21.53
CA THR A 62 -5.24 -5.36 -20.70
C THR A 62 -3.74 -5.16 -20.52
N GLN A 63 -3.00 -4.88 -21.59
CA GLN A 63 -1.57 -4.57 -21.51
C GLN A 63 -1.28 -3.32 -20.67
N GLN A 64 -2.08 -2.26 -20.84
CA GLN A 64 -1.93 -1.04 -20.05
C GLN A 64 -2.15 -1.30 -18.55
N PHE A 65 -3.20 -2.05 -18.21
CA PHE A 65 -3.48 -2.44 -16.84
C PHE A 65 -2.36 -3.31 -16.26
N TYR A 66 -1.94 -4.36 -16.96
CA TYR A 66 -0.85 -5.23 -16.55
C TYR A 66 0.44 -4.45 -16.28
N ASN A 67 0.82 -3.55 -17.19
CA ASN A 67 2.02 -2.72 -17.05
C ASN A 67 1.93 -1.76 -15.86
N ALA A 68 0.75 -1.20 -15.57
CA ALA A 68 0.55 -0.35 -14.40
C ALA A 68 0.75 -1.15 -13.09
N VAL A 69 0.16 -2.35 -13.00
CA VAL A 69 0.33 -3.23 -11.84
C VAL A 69 1.79 -3.71 -11.73
N GLN A 70 2.46 -4.00 -12.84
CA GLN A 70 3.87 -4.41 -12.87
C GLN A 70 4.82 -3.27 -12.45
N LYS A 71 4.46 -2.02 -12.75
CA LYS A 71 5.20 -0.86 -12.26
C LYS A 71 5.07 -0.75 -10.74
N LEU A 72 3.84 -0.87 -10.22
CA LEU A 72 3.60 -0.86 -8.77
C LEU A 72 4.37 -1.98 -8.07
N SER A 73 4.40 -3.19 -8.62
CA SER A 73 5.09 -4.33 -7.98
C SER A 73 6.62 -4.21 -7.88
N LYS A 74 7.20 -3.12 -8.38
CA LYS A 74 8.63 -2.81 -8.28
C LYS A 74 8.92 -1.75 -7.23
N GLU A 75 7.89 -1.11 -6.68
CA GLU A 75 8.02 -0.10 -5.63
C GLU A 75 8.24 -0.79 -4.28
N THR A 76 9.06 -0.17 -3.44
CA THR A 76 9.28 -0.62 -2.05
C THR A 76 8.48 0.26 -1.11
N ILE A 77 7.72 -0.37 -0.22
CA ILE A 77 6.99 0.28 0.86
C ILE A 77 7.99 0.63 1.96
N SER A 78 8.28 1.92 2.09
CA SER A 78 9.14 2.46 3.12
C SER A 78 8.56 3.77 3.65
N ILE A 79 8.52 3.89 4.97
CA ILE A 79 8.11 5.12 5.66
C ILE A 79 9.30 5.60 6.50
N ASP A 80 9.84 6.76 6.14
CA ASP A 80 10.86 7.43 6.94
C ASP A 80 10.19 8.15 8.12
N TYR A 81 10.26 7.54 9.29
CA TYR A 81 9.87 8.17 10.54
C TYR A 81 10.98 9.08 11.07
N PRO A 82 10.65 10.26 11.63
CA PRO A 82 11.66 11.11 12.24
C PRO A 82 12.23 10.44 13.50
N ASP A 83 13.56 10.44 13.64
CA ASP A 83 14.25 9.97 14.87
C ASP A 83 13.80 10.73 16.12
N GLN A 84 13.37 11.99 15.95
CA GLN A 84 12.87 12.83 17.02
C GLN A 84 11.66 13.64 16.59
N PHE A 85 10.57 13.54 17.35
CA PHE A 85 9.44 14.44 17.18
C PHE A 85 9.83 15.89 17.52
N LYS A 86 9.35 16.85 16.73
CA LYS A 86 9.55 18.29 16.95
C LYS A 86 9.12 18.75 18.36
N SER A 87 8.22 18.01 19.01
CA SER A 87 7.75 18.26 20.37
C SER A 87 8.74 17.86 21.47
N ALA A 88 9.65 16.92 21.22
CA ALA A 88 10.59 16.42 22.23
C ALA A 88 11.49 17.51 22.85
N PRO A 89 12.15 18.41 22.07
CA PRO A 89 12.94 19.48 22.67
C PRO A 89 12.08 20.50 23.44
N LEU A 90 10.85 20.78 22.97
CA LEU A 90 9.91 21.67 23.64
C LEU A 90 9.50 21.13 25.01
N LEU A 91 9.16 19.84 25.07
CA LEU A 91 8.83 19.15 26.32
C LEU A 91 10.02 19.12 27.28
N SER A 92 11.23 18.84 26.78
CA SER A 92 12.45 18.87 27.59
C SER A 92 12.70 20.25 28.20
N HIS A 93 12.47 21.32 27.43
CA HIS A 93 12.61 22.69 27.93
C HIS A 93 11.59 23.00 29.05
N ILE A 94 10.32 22.63 28.86
CA ILE A 94 9.27 22.83 29.88
C ILE A 94 9.59 22.04 31.16
N LEU A 95 10.04 20.79 31.03
CA LEU A 95 10.43 19.96 32.17
C LEU A 95 11.63 20.56 32.92
N LYS A 96 12.66 21.01 32.21
CA LYS A 96 13.81 21.71 32.82
C LYS A 96 13.37 22.94 33.60
N GLN A 97 12.51 23.79 33.01
CA GLN A 97 11.96 24.95 33.71
C GLN A 97 11.19 24.59 34.99
N ARG A 98 10.37 23.53 34.94
CA ARG A 98 9.59 23.08 36.10
C ARG A 98 10.49 22.56 37.22
N ILE A 99 11.46 21.72 36.89
CA ILE A 99 12.42 21.14 37.84
C ILE A 99 13.27 22.25 38.48
N SER A 100 13.79 23.18 37.68
CA SER A 100 14.55 24.31 38.22
C SER A 100 13.72 25.15 39.19
N LYS A 101 12.45 25.42 38.86
CA LYS A 101 11.54 26.13 39.77
C LYS A 101 11.29 25.36 41.06
N SER A 102 11.08 24.05 41.03
CA SER A 102 10.85 23.27 42.26
C SER A 102 12.09 23.28 43.18
N PHE A 103 13.29 23.11 42.62
CA PHE A 103 14.53 23.19 43.40
C PHE A 103 14.76 24.56 44.01
N THR A 104 14.40 25.63 43.30
CA THR A 104 14.57 27.00 43.82
C THR A 104 13.63 27.27 45.00
N ILE A 105 12.43 26.69 44.98
CA ILE A 105 11.44 26.78 46.06
C ILE A 105 11.93 26.02 47.30
N GLU A 106 12.45 24.79 47.14
CA GLU A 106 13.00 24.00 48.27
C GLU A 106 14.22 24.65 48.93
N SER A 107 15.08 25.33 48.18
CA SER A 107 16.26 26.02 48.74
C SER A 107 15.96 27.37 49.41
N ALA A 108 14.71 27.84 49.34
CA ALA A 108 14.26 29.10 49.93
C ALA A 108 13.47 28.90 51.26
N GLU A 109 13.17 27.65 51.63
CA GLU A 109 12.68 27.24 52.96
C GLU A 109 13.84 26.82 53.87
#